data_AF-A0A9E4UQW6-F1
#
_entry.id   AF-A0A9E4UQW6-F1
#
_cell.length_a   1.000
_cell.length_b   1.000
_cell.length_c   1.000
_cell.angle_alpha   90.00
_cell.angle_beta   90.00
_cell.angle_gamma   90.00
#
_symmetry.space_group_name_H-M   'P 1'
#
loop_
_entity.id
_entity.type
_entity.pdbx_description
1 polymer ?
#
loop_
_entity_poly.entity_id
_entity_poly.type
_entity_poly.pdbx_seq_one_letter_code
_entity_poly.pdbx_strand_id
1 'polypeptide(L)' 'MPIPQEWDLTGKVAIITADRRGWTPTLASALAEAGADVAIAGKDNSDMGEAAKAVEAHGRKALLVPTDPTNAGQV' A
#
# COMPACT_ATOMS: atom_id res chain seq x y z
N MET A 1 18.08 -8.44 -5.29
CA MET A 1 19.07 -7.34 -5.27
C MET A 1 18.85 -6.58 -3.97
N PRO A 2 19.88 -6.06 -3.29
CA PRO A 2 19.66 -5.21 -2.12
C PRO A 2 19.00 -3.90 -2.54
N ILE A 3 18.08 -3.39 -1.72
CA ILE A 3 17.46 -2.07 -1.89
C ILE A 3 18.57 -1.00 -1.69
N PRO A 4 18.74 -0.04 -2.63
CA PRO A 4 19.67 1.07 -2.45
C PRO A 4 19.34 1.89 -1.19
N GLN A 5 20.37 2.44 -0.52
CA GLN A 5 20.20 3.15 0.75
C GLN A 5 19.25 4.36 0.64
N GLU A 6 19.27 5.05 -0.51
CA GLU A 6 18.39 6.16 -0.83
C GLU A 6 16.90 5.80 -0.89
N TRP A 7 16.57 4.51 -0.99
CA TRP A 7 15.20 3.99 -1.09
C TRP A 7 14.77 3.19 0.14
N ASP A 8 15.60 3.12 1.19
CA ASP A 8 15.21 2.45 2.44
C ASP A 8 14.08 3.22 3.14
N LEU A 9 12.95 2.55 3.30
CA LEU A 9 11.75 3.04 3.97
C LEU A 9 11.52 2.36 5.33
N THR A 10 12.51 1.66 5.87
CA THR A 10 12.41 0.99 7.16
C THR A 10 11.94 1.96 8.26
N GLY A 11 10.85 1.58 8.93
CA GLY A 11 10.25 2.38 10.00
C GLY A 11 9.38 3.55 9.50
N LYS A 12 9.15 3.67 8.20
CA LYS A 12 8.18 4.59 7.61
C LYS A 12 6.84 3.90 7.37
N VAL A 13 5.80 4.73 7.22
CA VAL A 13 4.48 4.31 6.79
C VAL A 13 4.16 5.02 5.48
N ALA A 14 3.81 4.26 4.44
CA ALA A 14 3.34 4.78 3.17
C ALA A 14 1.80 4.74 3.11
N ILE A 15 1.19 5.76 2.52
CA ILE A 15 -0.25 5.78 2.23
C ILE A 15 -0.42 5.68 0.72
N ILE A 16 -1.24 4.73 0.26
CA ILE A 16 -1.58 4.58 -1.15
C ILE A 16 -3.09 4.63 -1.33
N THR A 17 -3.55 5.27 -2.41
CA THR A 17 -4.93 5.20 -2.86
C THR A 17 -5.09 4.06 -3.85
N ALA A 18 -5.99 3.13 -3.58
CA ALA A 18 -6.28 1.98 -4.43
C ALA A 18 -7.40 2.28 -5.43
N ASP A 19 -7.23 1.81 -6.67
CA ASP A 19 -8.28 1.76 -7.68
C ASP A 19 -8.54 0.31 -8.13
N ARG A 20 -9.15 0.09 -9.31
CA ARG A 20 -9.44 -1.24 -9.88
C ARG A 20 -8.65 -1.52 -11.15
N ARG A 21 -7.43 -1.00 -11.27
CA ARG A 21 -6.62 -1.10 -12.50
C ARG A 21 -5.52 -2.16 -12.42
N GLY A 22 -5.39 -2.87 -11.29
CA GLY A 22 -4.51 -4.02 -11.10
C GLY A 22 -3.05 -3.67 -10.77
N TRP A 23 -2.67 -2.40 -10.66
CA TRP A 23 -1.28 -1.99 -10.40
C TRP A 23 -0.99 -1.77 -8.90
N THR A 24 -2.02 -1.49 -8.11
CA THR A 24 -1.90 -1.19 -6.68
C THR A 24 -1.10 -2.25 -5.91
N PRO A 25 -1.31 -3.56 -6.14
CA PRO A 25 -0.55 -4.60 -5.42
C PRO A 25 0.94 -4.58 -5.73
N THR A 26 1.33 -4.27 -6.97
CA THR A 26 2.73 -4.17 -7.38
C THR A 26 3.42 -2.99 -6.68
N LEU A 27 2.78 -1.82 -6.61
CA LEU A 27 3.35 -0.69 -5.88
C LEU A 27 3.45 -0.99 -4.38
N ALA A 28 2.41 -1.55 -3.79
CA ALA A 28 2.38 -1.89 -2.37
C ALA A 28 3.49 -2.90 -2.00
N SER A 29 3.69 -3.91 -2.86
CA SER A 29 4.80 -4.86 -2.76
C SER A 29 6.16 -4.17 -2.75
N ALA A 30 6.41 -3.25 -3.69
CA ALA A 30 7.70 -2.56 -3.80
C ALA A 30 8.00 -1.66 -2.58
N LEU A 31 6.97 -0.98 -2.06
CA LEU A 31 7.11 -0.16 -0.84
C LEU A 31 7.39 -1.03 0.39
N ALA A 32 6.74 -2.20 0.48
CA ALA A 32 6.96 -3.15 1.56
C ALA A 32 8.33 -3.83 1.49
N GLU A 33 8.81 -4.17 0.29
CA GLU A 33 10.17 -4.66 0.04
C GLU A 33 11.22 -3.65 0.52
N ALA A 34 10.95 -2.36 0.32
CA ALA A 34 11.77 -1.26 0.83
C ALA A 34 11.64 -1.04 2.36
N GLY A 35 10.81 -1.80 3.07
CA GLY A 35 10.71 -1.77 4.53
C GLY A 35 9.60 -0.90 5.11
N ALA A 36 8.71 -0.34 4.28
CA ALA A 36 7.57 0.42 4.77
C ALA A 36 6.43 -0.48 5.29
N ASP A 37 5.72 -0.02 6.32
CA ASP A 37 4.34 -0.43 6.52
C ASP A 37 3.42 0.38 5.61
N VAL A 38 2.26 -0.15 5.21
CA VAL A 38 1.43 0.46 4.17
C VAL A 38 -0.03 0.59 4.61
N ALA A 39 -0.56 1.81 4.57
CA ALA A 39 -1.99 2.08 4.68
C ALA A 39 -2.59 2.23 3.27
N ILE A 40 -3.68 1.51 3.01
CA ILE A 40 -4.27 1.38 1.70
C ILE A 40 -5.70 1.93 1.77
N ALA A 41 -5.91 3.10 1.17
CA ALA A 41 -7.19 3.78 1.13
C ALA A 41 -7.90 3.51 -0.19
N GLY A 42 -9.12 3.00 -0.16
CA GLY A 42 -9.87 2.72 -1.38
C GLY A 42 -11.26 2.17 -1.12
N LYS A 43 -12.06 2.04 -2.18
CA LYS A 43 -13.39 1.42 -2.09
C LYS A 43 -13.24 -0.09 -1.90
N ASP A 44 -14.24 -0.74 -1.30
CA ASP A 44 -14.23 -2.20 -1.07
C ASP A 44 -14.03 -3.03 -2.34
N ASN A 45 -14.45 -2.50 -3.50
CA ASN A 45 -14.26 -3.18 -4.78
C ASN A 45 -12.88 -2.93 -5.43
N SER A 46 -12.01 -2.10 -4.82
CA SER A 46 -10.66 -1.81 -5.30
C SER A 46 -9.69 -2.98 -5.10
N ASP A 47 -8.47 -2.84 -5.61
CA ASP A 47 -7.38 -3.80 -5.46
C ASP A 47 -6.79 -3.79 -4.03
N MET A 48 -7.39 -3.08 -3.08
CA MET A 48 -6.85 -2.89 -1.73
C MET A 48 -6.59 -4.22 -1.00
N GLY A 49 -7.45 -5.23 -1.18
CA GLY A 49 -7.27 -6.54 -0.57
C GLY A 49 -6.08 -7.31 -1.13
N GLU A 50 -5.84 -7.21 -2.44
CA GLU A 50 -4.66 -7.81 -3.08
C GLU A 50 -3.38 -7.08 -2.68
N ALA A 51 -3.44 -5.75 -2.58
CA ALA A 51 -2.34 -4.93 -2.09
C ALA A 51 -1.97 -5.25 -0.63
N ALA A 52 -2.96 -5.49 0.24
CA ALA A 52 -2.70 -5.91 1.62
C ALA A 52 -1.89 -7.21 1.67
N LYS A 53 -2.31 -8.22 0.90
CA LYS A 53 -1.61 -9.51 0.80
C LYS A 53 -0.20 -9.35 0.29
N ALA A 54 0.01 -8.46 -0.69
CA ALA A 54 1.34 -8.19 -1.23
C ALA A 54 2.28 -7.57 -0.20
N VAL A 55 1.78 -6.68 0.66
CA VAL A 55 2.54 -6.07 1.76
C VAL A 55 2.88 -7.11 2.84
N GLU A 56 1.88 -7.90 3.25
CA GLU A 56 2.04 -8.95 4.25
C GLU A 56 3.02 -10.05 3.81
N ALA A 57 3.11 -10.34 2.50
CA ALA A 57 4.07 -11.28 1.94
C ALA A 57 5.54 -10.89 2.18
N HIS A 58 5.82 -9.59 2.39
CA HIS A 58 7.14 -9.07 2.77
C HIS A 58 7.32 -8.95 4.29
N GLY A 59 6.40 -9.48 5.09
CA GLY A 59 6.45 -9.39 6.56
C GLY A 59 6.18 -7.99 7.10
N ARG A 60 5.60 -7.10 6.29
CA ARG A 60 5.22 -5.74 6.66
C ARG A 60 3.74 -5.66 7.05
N LYS A 61 3.35 -4.57 7.71
CA LYS A 61 1.96 -4.36 8.14
C LYS A 61 1.15 -3.65 7.06
N ALA A 62 -0.04 -4.18 6.78
CA ALA A 62 -1.03 -3.51 5.95
C ALA A 62 -2.20 -3.00 6.80
N LEU A 63 -2.65 -1.77 6.55
CA LEU A 63 -3.91 -1.24 7.09
C LEU A 63 -4.86 -0.93 5.94
N LEU A 64 -6.04 -1.55 5.96
CA LEU A 64 -7.10 -1.28 5.00
C LEU A 64 -8.01 -0.16 5.50
N VAL A 65 -8.19 0.88 4.70
CA VAL A 65 -9.01 2.06 5.04
C VAL A 65 -10.07 2.27 3.96
N PRO A 66 -11.30 1.73 4.13
CA PRO A 66 -12.41 1.97 3.21
C PRO A 66 -12.65 3.48 3.02
N THR A 67 -12.41 3.98 1.80
CA THR A 67 -12.40 5.41 1.49
C THR A 67 -12.89 5.66 0.06
N ASP A 68 -13.77 6.65 -0.13
CA ASP A 68 -14.03 7.25 -1.44
C ASP A 68 -13.13 8.48 -1.65
N PRO A 69 -12.07 8.40 -2.47
CA PRO A 69 -11.15 9.52 -2.67
C PRO A 69 -11.79 10.72 -3.37
N THR A 70 -13.01 10.57 -3.91
CA THR A 70 -13.76 11.68 -4.53
C THR A 70 -14.66 12.43 -3.54
N ASN A 71 -14.78 11.95 -2.29
CA ASN A 71 -15.54 12.60 -1.25
C ASN A 71 -14.59 13.28 -0.25
N ALA A 72 -14.52 14.61 -0.30
CA ALA A 72 -13.65 15.41 0.57
C ALA A 72 -13.89 15.21 2.08
N GLY A 73 -15.07 14.72 2.49
CA GLY A 73 -15.34 14.39 3.90
C GLY A 73 -14.73 13.06 4.37
N GLN A 74 -14.11 12.29 3.47
CA GLN A 74 -13.51 10.99 3.73
C GLN A 74 -11.98 10.97 3.55
N VAL A 75 -11.37 12.10 3.18
CA VAL A 75 -9.93 12.24 2.90
C VAL A 75 -9.28 13.34 3.74
#